data_AF-A0AAE9MV65-F1
#
_entry.id   AF-A0AAE9MV65-F1
#
_cell.length_a   1.000
_cell.length_b   1.000
_cell.length_c   1.000
_cell.angle_alpha   90.00
_cell.angle_beta   90.00
_cell.angle_gamma   90.00
#
_symmetry.space_group_name_H-M   'P 1'
#
loop_
_entity.id
_entity.type
_entity.pdbx_description
1 polymer ?
#
loop_
_entity_poly.entity_id
_entity_poly.type
_entity_poly.pdbx_seq_one_letter_code
_entity_poly.pdbx_strand_id
1 'polypeptide(L)'
;MIKENEDNPLNSDLFKAFLKKDLNRCDFISQWLRAHNVPHSIVNLAQKKHIIIKYPVQFYDKNFKMKTLVSHYDRAPNTQGANDNSASCFILMNFAKKLCSYTKPHNIKIIFTDGEEAGASGLKEQGAYTLGTGLKKLKMDEDDIFVFDMCGRGDTLILSRSGIFGRDEAKTKKLDELHKRAGLFAQRACPNQWLSMLTAYSDNAGFIAAGLCAQAVTVLPREEAESLLRCLPREKAAALVYRFPQKKMSAPNRQNQTASPDSQNKTAISELTEMVIKNQKPPQGSPFEKIIPFTWQLMHTSDDMIETLNSEAFTLTEKYLNILTENYR
;
A
#
# COMPACT_ATOMS: atom_id res chain seq x y z
N MET A 1 5.13 -17.32 -26.37
CA MET A 1 4.22 -16.20 -26.03
C MET A 1 3.06 -16.80 -25.27
N ILE A 2 2.94 -16.49 -23.97
CA ILE A 2 1.78 -16.88 -23.16
C ILE A 2 0.62 -15.99 -23.63
N LYS A 3 -0.53 -16.57 -24.02
CA LYS A 3 -1.71 -15.78 -24.40
C LYS A 3 -2.28 -15.11 -23.15
N GLU A 4 -2.43 -13.78 -23.18
CA GLU A 4 -3.13 -13.03 -22.12
C GLU A 4 -4.64 -13.31 -22.28
N ASN A 5 -5.22 -14.10 -21.37
CA ASN A 5 -6.67 -14.09 -21.18
C ASN A 5 -6.99 -12.83 -20.37
N GLU A 6 -7.50 -11.80 -21.05
CA GLU A 6 -7.72 -10.46 -20.50
C GLU A 6 -8.83 -10.40 -19.43
N ASP A 7 -9.67 -11.42 -19.30
CA ASP A 7 -10.91 -11.33 -18.50
C ASP A 7 -10.75 -11.64 -16.99
N ASN A 8 -9.62 -12.20 -16.54
CA ASN A 8 -9.35 -12.38 -15.10
C ASN A 8 -7.83 -12.53 -14.81
N PRO A 9 -7.19 -11.56 -14.12
CA PRO A 9 -5.77 -11.63 -13.74
C PRO A 9 -5.39 -12.91 -12.98
N LEU A 10 -6.30 -13.45 -12.18
CA LEU A 10 -6.05 -14.64 -11.35
C LEU A 10 -5.99 -15.94 -12.17
N ASN A 11 -6.60 -15.95 -13.35
CA ASN A 11 -6.52 -17.07 -14.29
C ASN A 11 -5.36 -16.93 -15.29
N SER A 12 -4.62 -15.83 -15.21
CA SER A 12 -3.52 -15.54 -16.13
C SER A 12 -2.35 -16.49 -15.90
N ASP A 13 -1.98 -17.23 -16.94
CA ASP A 13 -0.75 -18.03 -16.96
C ASP A 13 0.49 -17.18 -16.71
N LEU A 14 0.45 -15.90 -17.11
CA LEU A 14 1.52 -14.95 -16.84
C LEU A 14 1.62 -14.64 -15.34
N PHE A 15 0.49 -14.42 -14.65
CA PHE A 15 0.51 -14.15 -13.22
C PHE A 15 0.96 -15.40 -12.45
N LYS A 16 0.47 -16.59 -12.81
CA LYS A 16 0.95 -17.87 -12.24
C LYS A 16 2.45 -18.07 -12.46
N ALA A 17 2.99 -17.68 -13.62
CA ALA A 17 4.42 -17.73 -13.88
C ALA A 17 5.20 -16.77 -12.97
N PHE A 18 4.65 -15.58 -12.69
CA PHE A 18 5.27 -14.60 -11.80
C PHE A 18 5.37 -15.07 -10.34
N LEU A 19 4.46 -15.96 -9.90
CA LEU A 19 4.43 -16.50 -8.55
C LEU A 19 5.43 -17.65 -8.29
N LYS A 20 6.11 -18.18 -9.32
CA LYS A 20 7.06 -19.30 -9.16
C LYS A 20 8.18 -18.94 -8.18
N LYS A 21 8.49 -19.84 -7.24
CA LYS A 21 9.37 -19.59 -6.07
C LYS A 21 10.84 -19.33 -6.42
N ASP A 22 11.30 -19.87 -7.53
CA ASP A 22 12.66 -19.78 -8.07
C ASP A 22 12.84 -18.64 -9.09
N LEU A 23 11.78 -17.88 -9.37
CA LEU A 23 11.81 -16.83 -10.37
C LEU A 23 12.67 -15.64 -9.94
N ASN A 24 13.56 -15.18 -10.83
CA ASN A 24 14.14 -13.85 -10.72
C ASN A 24 13.08 -12.80 -11.11
N ARG A 25 12.43 -12.22 -10.10
CA ARG A 25 11.32 -11.26 -10.27
C ARG A 25 11.75 -9.97 -10.96
N CYS A 26 12.97 -9.49 -10.70
CA CYS A 26 13.52 -8.29 -11.37
C CYS A 26 13.61 -8.52 -12.90
N ASP A 27 14.20 -9.65 -13.30
CA ASP A 27 14.36 -10.01 -14.70
C ASP A 27 12.99 -10.25 -15.37
N PHE A 28 12.06 -10.91 -14.67
CA PHE A 28 10.71 -11.15 -15.17
C PHE A 28 9.97 -9.85 -15.49
N ILE A 29 9.94 -8.92 -14.51
CA ILE A 29 9.27 -7.62 -14.69
C ILE A 29 9.93 -6.85 -15.85
N SER A 30 11.27 -6.79 -15.90
CA SER A 30 11.99 -6.08 -16.98
C SER A 30 11.72 -6.68 -18.36
N GLN A 31 11.71 -8.01 -18.48
CA GLN A 31 11.39 -8.69 -19.74
C GLN A 31 9.95 -8.43 -20.18
N TRP A 32 8.99 -8.48 -19.26
CA TRP A 32 7.60 -8.17 -19.56
C TRP A 32 7.40 -6.72 -20.00
N LEU A 33 8.02 -5.76 -19.30
CA LEU A 33 7.98 -4.33 -19.66
C LEU A 33 8.58 -4.10 -21.05
N ARG A 34 9.70 -4.75 -21.36
CA ARG A 34 10.33 -4.67 -22.69
C ARG A 34 9.43 -5.22 -23.79
N ALA A 35 8.81 -6.38 -23.56
CA ALA A 35 7.88 -6.99 -24.52
C ALA A 35 6.66 -6.10 -24.82
N HIS A 36 6.30 -5.22 -23.88
CA HIS A 36 5.18 -4.29 -24.00
C HIS A 36 5.59 -2.85 -24.35
N ASN A 37 6.86 -2.62 -24.72
CA ASN A 37 7.41 -1.30 -25.04
C ASN A 37 7.24 -0.26 -23.92
N VAL A 38 7.20 -0.70 -22.66
CA VAL A 38 7.13 0.19 -21.50
C VAL A 38 8.55 0.68 -21.15
N PRO A 39 8.81 2.01 -21.18
CA PRO A 39 10.14 2.55 -20.96
C PRO A 39 10.57 2.39 -19.50
N HIS A 40 11.68 1.69 -19.27
CA HIS A 40 12.18 1.44 -17.93
C HIS A 40 13.70 1.35 -17.88
N SER A 41 14.26 1.56 -16.70
CA SER A 41 15.67 1.32 -16.38
C SER A 41 15.78 0.53 -15.08
N ILE A 42 16.87 -0.23 -14.95
CA ILE A 42 17.25 -0.88 -13.68
C ILE A 42 18.33 -0.03 -13.04
N VAL A 43 18.11 0.36 -11.79
CA VAL A 43 19.02 1.17 -10.98
C VAL A 43 19.53 0.32 -9.82
N ASN A 44 20.84 0.08 -9.78
CA ASN A 44 21.47 -0.64 -8.67
C ASN A 44 21.94 0.36 -7.60
N LEU A 45 21.41 0.24 -6.39
CA LEU A 45 21.79 1.04 -5.23
C LEU A 45 22.00 0.12 -4.02
N ALA A 46 23.17 0.20 -3.39
CA ALA A 46 23.51 -0.62 -2.22
C ALA A 46 23.22 -2.13 -2.42
N GLN A 47 23.59 -2.66 -3.59
CA GLN A 47 23.38 -4.05 -4.02
C GLN A 47 21.91 -4.47 -4.24
N LYS A 48 20.98 -3.51 -4.23
CA LYS A 48 19.56 -3.72 -4.51
C LYS A 48 19.20 -3.16 -5.88
N LYS A 49 18.39 -3.89 -6.65
CA LYS A 49 18.05 -3.51 -8.03
C LYS A 49 16.64 -2.94 -8.07
N HIS A 50 16.49 -1.64 -8.27
CA HIS A 50 15.17 -1.02 -8.43
C HIS A 50 14.83 -0.87 -9.92
N ILE A 51 13.59 -1.14 -10.30
CA ILE A 51 13.10 -0.90 -11.67
C ILE A 51 12.37 0.42 -11.68
N ILE A 52 12.83 1.39 -12.48
CA ILE A 52 12.23 2.72 -12.60
C ILE A 52 11.59 2.85 -13.97
N ILE A 53 10.30 3.12 -13.98
CA ILE A 53 9.52 3.43 -15.18
C ILE A 53 9.35 4.94 -15.26
N LYS A 54 9.88 5.51 -16.34
CA LYS A 54 9.78 6.94 -16.65
C LYS A 54 9.38 7.09 -18.12
N TYR A 55 8.36 7.90 -18.35
CA TYR A 55 7.78 8.13 -19.65
C TYR A 55 8.50 9.27 -20.40
N PRO A 56 8.24 9.47 -21.69
CA PRO A 56 8.69 10.64 -22.43
C PRO A 56 8.24 11.98 -21.81
N VAL A 57 8.98 13.06 -22.08
CA VAL A 57 8.82 14.36 -21.41
C VAL A 57 7.42 14.97 -21.57
N GLN A 58 6.73 14.71 -22.68
CA GLN A 58 5.38 15.22 -22.94
C GLN A 58 4.33 14.72 -21.94
N PHE A 59 4.62 13.68 -21.17
CA PHE A 59 3.73 13.16 -20.14
C PHE A 59 3.90 13.83 -18.78
N TYR A 60 4.79 14.83 -18.70
CA TYR A 60 5.09 15.61 -17.50
C TYR A 60 4.85 17.09 -17.74
N ASP A 61 3.92 17.67 -16.99
CA ASP A 61 3.70 19.11 -16.95
C ASP A 61 4.17 19.68 -15.60
N LYS A 62 5.10 20.63 -15.63
CA LYS A 62 5.67 21.28 -14.43
C LYS A 62 4.65 21.99 -13.53
N ASN A 63 3.44 22.26 -14.05
CA ASN A 63 2.36 22.88 -13.30
C ASN A 63 1.61 21.89 -12.39
N PHE A 64 1.86 20.59 -12.53
CA PHE A 64 1.20 19.55 -11.76
C PHE A 64 2.18 18.75 -10.90
N LYS A 65 1.69 18.28 -9.76
CA LYS A 65 2.43 17.41 -8.85
C LYS A 65 2.80 16.11 -9.55
N MET A 66 4.08 15.77 -9.41
CA MET A 66 4.60 14.46 -9.73
C MET A 66 4.09 13.44 -8.73
N LYS A 67 3.63 12.30 -9.24
CA LYS A 67 3.21 11.14 -8.46
C LYS A 67 4.18 10.00 -8.73
N THR A 68 4.67 9.37 -7.68
CA THR A 68 5.52 8.17 -7.78
C THR A 68 4.78 7.00 -7.16
N LEU A 69 4.44 6.01 -7.99
CA LEU A 69 3.76 4.79 -7.55
C LEU A 69 4.80 3.71 -7.28
N VAL A 70 4.70 3.03 -6.14
CA VAL A 70 5.73 2.09 -5.68
C VAL A 70 5.10 0.76 -5.27
N SER A 71 5.75 -0.35 -5.58
CA SER A 71 5.49 -1.67 -5.00
C SER A 71 6.81 -2.44 -4.94
N HIS A 72 7.06 -3.19 -3.87
CA HIS A 72 8.25 -4.02 -3.79
C HIS A 72 8.05 -5.34 -4.52
N TYR A 73 9.08 -5.78 -5.24
CA TYR A 73 9.06 -7.06 -5.96
C TYR A 73 9.81 -8.16 -5.24
N ASP A 74 10.59 -7.87 -4.19
CA ASP A 74 11.12 -8.94 -3.35
C ASP A 74 9.98 -9.61 -2.56
N ARG A 75 10.28 -10.75 -1.96
CA ARG A 75 9.33 -11.52 -1.16
C ARG A 75 10.07 -12.32 -0.09
N ALA A 76 9.34 -12.70 0.94
CA ALA A 76 9.77 -13.73 1.86
C ALA A 76 10.26 -15.01 1.14
N PRO A 77 11.34 -15.65 1.63
CA PRO A 77 11.85 -16.89 1.05
C PRO A 77 10.81 -18.02 1.05
N ASN A 78 10.81 -18.84 0.00
CA ASN A 78 9.99 -20.05 -0.15
C ASN A 78 8.46 -19.85 -0.14
N THR A 79 7.95 -18.62 -0.21
CA THR A 79 6.52 -18.32 -0.37
C THR A 79 6.19 -18.02 -1.85
N GLN A 80 4.91 -18.06 -2.21
CA GLN A 80 4.50 -17.44 -3.49
C GLN A 80 4.62 -15.91 -3.37
N GLY A 81 4.26 -15.36 -2.21
CA GLY A 81 4.15 -13.92 -2.02
C GLY A 81 3.03 -13.36 -2.89
N ALA A 82 1.90 -14.08 -2.96
CA ALA A 82 0.85 -13.83 -3.93
C ALA A 82 0.18 -12.48 -3.69
N ASN A 83 -0.23 -12.22 -2.46
CA ASN A 83 -0.72 -10.91 -2.05
C ASN A 83 0.46 -9.99 -1.68
N ASP A 84 1.49 -10.54 -1.01
CA ASP A 84 2.68 -9.84 -0.53
C ASP A 84 3.95 -10.18 -1.34
N ASN A 85 4.32 -9.41 -2.35
CA ASN A 85 3.58 -8.28 -2.92
C ASN A 85 3.35 -8.43 -4.43
N SER A 86 3.16 -9.68 -4.89
CA SER A 86 2.99 -9.99 -6.30
C SER A 86 1.74 -9.37 -6.92
N ALA A 87 0.63 -9.30 -6.19
CA ALA A 87 -0.60 -8.68 -6.66
C ALA A 87 -0.38 -7.20 -7.02
N SER A 88 0.21 -6.40 -6.12
CA SER A 88 0.45 -4.98 -6.37
C SER A 88 1.46 -4.77 -7.49
N CYS A 89 2.52 -5.60 -7.55
CA CYS A 89 3.46 -5.59 -8.66
C CYS A 89 2.76 -5.82 -10.01
N PHE A 90 1.91 -6.84 -10.09
CA PHE A 90 1.23 -7.22 -11.32
C PHE A 90 0.20 -6.15 -11.76
N ILE A 91 -0.52 -5.57 -10.80
CA ILE A 91 -1.43 -4.43 -11.05
C ILE A 91 -0.65 -3.25 -11.64
N LEU A 92 0.49 -2.87 -11.03
CA LEU A 92 1.30 -1.75 -11.51
C LEU A 92 1.99 -2.04 -12.85
N MET A 93 2.36 -3.30 -13.15
CA MET A 93 2.85 -3.69 -14.48
C MET A 93 1.82 -3.39 -15.57
N ASN A 94 0.59 -3.88 -15.38
CA ASN A 94 -0.51 -3.64 -16.32
C ASN A 94 -0.87 -2.15 -16.42
N PHE A 95 -0.86 -1.45 -15.29
CA PHE A 95 -1.07 0.00 -15.28
C PHE A 95 0.04 0.75 -16.01
N ALA A 96 1.29 0.30 -15.93
CA ALA A 96 2.40 0.90 -16.68
C ALA A 96 2.21 0.77 -18.20
N LYS A 97 1.77 -0.42 -18.66
CA LYS A 97 1.37 -0.64 -20.06
C LYS A 97 0.21 0.28 -20.46
N LYS A 98 -0.79 0.45 -19.59
CA LYS A 98 -1.92 1.35 -19.82
C LYS A 98 -1.49 2.81 -19.97
N LEU A 99 -0.55 3.29 -19.17
CA LEU A 99 -0.05 4.67 -19.26
C LEU A 99 0.61 4.96 -20.62
N CYS A 100 1.19 3.96 -21.29
CA CYS A 100 1.71 4.12 -22.66
C CYS A 100 0.62 4.48 -23.69
N SER A 101 -0.66 4.19 -23.42
CA SER A 101 -1.76 4.56 -24.32
C SER A 101 -2.34 5.95 -24.06
N TYR A 102 -1.85 6.66 -23.04
CA TYR A 102 -2.33 8.01 -22.74
C TYR A 102 -1.81 9.01 -23.77
N THR A 103 -2.59 10.07 -24.02
CA THR A 103 -2.23 11.15 -24.96
C THR A 103 -2.04 12.50 -24.25
N LYS A 104 -2.30 12.55 -22.94
CA LYS A 104 -2.21 13.75 -22.10
C LYS A 104 -1.20 13.54 -20.97
N PRO A 105 -0.61 14.63 -20.43
CA PRO A 105 0.23 14.53 -19.23
C PRO A 105 -0.52 13.87 -18.08
N HIS A 106 0.14 12.92 -17.43
CA HIS A 106 -0.38 12.24 -16.24
C HIS A 106 0.54 12.43 -15.02
N ASN A 107 1.77 12.91 -15.23
CA ASN A 107 2.73 13.20 -14.17
C ASN A 107 3.02 12.00 -13.24
N ILE A 108 3.20 10.80 -13.81
CA ILE A 108 3.44 9.56 -13.05
C ILE A 108 4.81 8.96 -13.38
N LYS A 109 5.50 8.49 -12.33
CA LYS A 109 6.59 7.52 -12.39
C LYS A 109 6.13 6.25 -11.65
N ILE A 110 6.64 5.10 -12.04
CA ILE A 110 6.42 3.85 -11.30
C ILE A 110 7.78 3.29 -10.90
N ILE A 111 7.90 2.80 -9.68
CA ILE A 111 9.11 2.17 -9.17
C ILE A 111 8.76 0.80 -8.59
N PHE A 112 9.44 -0.24 -9.07
CA PHE A 112 9.49 -1.51 -8.35
C PHE A 112 10.73 -1.57 -7.48
N THR A 113 10.51 -1.61 -6.17
CA THR A 113 11.54 -1.62 -5.14
C THR A 113 12.02 -3.04 -4.84
N ASP A 114 13.22 -3.13 -4.27
CA ASP A 114 13.90 -4.38 -3.90
C ASP A 114 14.39 -4.23 -2.46
N GLY A 115 14.42 -5.32 -1.70
CA GLY A 115 14.83 -5.34 -0.30
C GLY A 115 13.89 -4.60 0.65
N GLU A 116 12.58 -4.63 0.41
CA GLU A 116 11.59 -4.25 1.42
C GLU A 116 11.66 -5.20 2.62
N GLU A 117 11.75 -6.51 2.33
CA GLU A 117 11.71 -7.61 3.29
C GLU A 117 12.93 -7.63 4.21
N ALA A 118 14.02 -7.01 3.77
CA ALA A 118 15.22 -6.79 4.58
C ALA A 118 14.99 -5.76 5.70
N GLY A 119 13.91 -4.97 5.64
CA GLY A 119 13.55 -3.94 6.61
C GLY A 119 13.33 -4.46 8.02
N ALA A 120 12.99 -5.74 8.18
CA ALA A 120 12.92 -6.42 9.48
C ALA A 120 14.26 -6.38 10.24
N SER A 121 15.39 -6.33 9.53
CA SER A 121 16.74 -6.22 10.12
C SER A 121 17.13 -4.77 10.46
N GLY A 122 16.32 -3.80 10.03
CA GLY A 122 16.52 -2.38 10.30
C GLY A 122 16.15 -1.49 9.11
N LEU A 123 15.66 -0.29 9.41
CA LEU A 123 15.16 0.66 8.42
C LEU A 123 16.18 1.06 7.34
N LYS A 124 17.48 1.06 7.65
CA LYS A 124 18.55 1.38 6.70
C LYS A 124 18.79 0.26 5.69
N GLU A 125 18.43 -0.97 6.04
CA GLU A 125 18.52 -2.12 5.15
C GLU A 125 17.36 -2.16 4.16
N GLN A 126 16.25 -1.46 4.42
CA GLN A 126 15.15 -1.35 3.48
C GLN A 126 15.59 -0.61 2.21
N GLY A 127 15.30 -1.18 1.03
CA GLY A 127 15.69 -0.57 -0.24
C GLY A 127 15.11 0.83 -0.46
N ALA A 128 13.84 1.04 -0.07
CA ALA A 128 13.20 2.35 -0.16
C ALA A 128 13.91 3.45 0.62
N TYR A 129 14.61 3.15 1.72
CA TYR A 129 15.38 4.16 2.44
C TYR A 129 16.53 4.69 1.58
N THR A 130 17.36 3.78 1.04
CA THR A 130 18.51 4.16 0.20
C THR A 130 18.02 4.86 -1.06
N LEU A 131 17.00 4.31 -1.72
CA LEU A 131 16.38 4.94 -2.89
C LEU A 131 15.85 6.35 -2.56
N GLY A 132 15.13 6.50 -1.45
CA GLY A 132 14.60 7.77 -0.97
C GLY A 132 15.70 8.81 -0.76
N THR A 133 16.82 8.44 -0.14
CA THR A 133 17.96 9.38 0.01
C THR A 133 18.51 9.83 -1.35
N GLY A 134 18.52 8.96 -2.36
CA GLY A 134 18.87 9.29 -3.74
C GLY A 134 17.87 10.27 -4.38
N LEU A 135 16.57 10.00 -4.27
CA LEU A 135 15.50 10.87 -4.78
C LEU A 135 15.58 12.28 -4.17
N LYS A 136 15.82 12.37 -2.86
CA LYS A 136 16.00 13.65 -2.17
C LYS A 136 17.22 14.41 -2.67
N LYS A 137 18.35 13.74 -2.89
CA LYS A 137 19.55 14.37 -3.49
C LYS A 137 19.29 14.89 -4.90
N LEU A 138 18.40 14.24 -5.65
CA LEU A 138 17.93 14.68 -6.97
C LEU A 138 16.83 15.75 -6.92
N LYS A 139 16.50 16.28 -5.74
CA LYS A 139 15.43 17.28 -5.51
C LYS A 139 14.05 16.82 -5.97
N MET A 140 13.77 15.53 -5.78
CA MET A 140 12.45 14.90 -6.01
C MET A 140 11.66 14.72 -4.70
N ASP A 141 12.03 15.46 -3.66
CA ASP A 141 11.42 15.42 -2.33
C ASP A 141 10.05 16.14 -2.24
N GLU A 142 9.60 16.71 -3.35
CA GLU A 142 8.27 17.32 -3.52
C GLU A 142 7.28 16.42 -4.29
N ASP A 143 7.72 15.25 -4.76
CA ASP A 143 6.87 14.23 -5.40
C ASP A 143 5.94 13.59 -4.34
N ASP A 144 4.68 13.36 -4.70
CA ASP A 144 3.76 12.57 -3.88
C ASP A 144 4.01 11.07 -4.13
N ILE A 145 4.40 10.33 -3.09
CA ILE A 145 4.69 8.89 -3.20
C ILE A 145 3.51 8.07 -2.70
N PHE A 146 3.04 7.12 -3.51
CA PHE A 146 2.00 6.15 -3.18
C PHE A 146 2.59 4.75 -3.20
N VAL A 147 2.62 4.08 -2.06
CA VAL A 147 3.17 2.73 -1.90
C VAL A 147 2.02 1.74 -1.87
N PHE A 148 1.98 0.81 -2.81
CA PHE A 148 0.97 -0.22 -2.96
C PHE A 148 1.49 -1.54 -2.40
N ASP A 149 0.78 -2.05 -1.41
CA ASP A 149 1.18 -3.25 -0.69
C ASP A 149 -0.05 -4.10 -0.34
N MET A 150 0.03 -5.41 -0.57
CA MET A 150 -1.07 -6.37 -0.35
C MET A 150 -2.40 -5.95 -1.02
N CYS A 151 -2.36 -5.55 -2.29
CA CYS A 151 -3.54 -5.04 -3.00
C CYS A 151 -4.39 -6.12 -3.71
N GLY A 152 -4.20 -7.40 -3.37
CA GLY A 152 -4.80 -8.56 -4.07
C GLY A 152 -5.95 -9.27 -3.35
N ARG A 153 -6.26 -8.91 -2.10
CA ARG A 153 -7.32 -9.56 -1.31
C ARG A 153 -8.21 -8.55 -0.58
N GLY A 154 -9.50 -8.54 -0.90
CA GLY A 154 -10.51 -7.74 -0.22
C GLY A 154 -11.41 -6.93 -1.14
N ASP A 155 -12.19 -6.05 -0.54
CA ASP A 155 -13.21 -5.23 -1.21
C ASP A 155 -13.16 -3.73 -0.78
N THR A 156 -12.20 -3.39 0.08
CA THR A 156 -12.09 -2.08 0.71
C THR A 156 -10.64 -1.58 0.65
N LEU A 157 -10.46 -0.42 0.03
CA LEU A 157 -9.18 0.28 -0.07
C LEU A 157 -8.82 0.88 1.29
N ILE A 158 -7.61 0.65 1.77
CA ILE A 158 -7.14 1.14 3.05
C ILE A 158 -6.02 2.14 2.83
N LEU A 159 -6.22 3.37 3.33
CA LEU A 159 -5.17 4.38 3.40
C LEU A 159 -4.53 4.33 4.77
N SER A 160 -3.26 3.92 4.81
CA SER A 160 -2.51 3.79 6.05
C SER A 160 -2.33 5.11 6.78
N ARG A 161 -2.49 5.08 8.10
CA ARG A 161 -2.14 6.16 9.02
C ARG A 161 -0.78 5.98 9.71
N SER A 162 -0.05 4.89 9.45
CA SER A 162 1.20 4.57 10.16
C SER A 162 2.27 5.66 10.00
N GLY A 163 2.30 6.36 8.86
CA GLY A 163 3.22 7.49 8.61
C GLY A 163 2.96 8.73 9.48
N ILE A 164 1.77 8.85 10.09
CA ILE A 164 1.32 10.03 10.84
C ILE A 164 1.11 9.70 12.33
N PHE A 165 0.59 8.52 12.62
CA PHE A 165 0.19 8.13 13.97
C PHE A 165 1.33 8.24 14.99
N GLY A 166 1.01 8.83 16.16
CA GLY A 166 1.93 8.97 17.28
C GLY A 166 3.08 9.97 17.07
N ARG A 167 3.08 10.73 15.97
CA ARG A 167 4.11 11.70 15.63
C ARG A 167 3.65 13.13 15.89
N ASP A 168 4.62 14.03 16.02
CA ASP A 168 4.40 15.47 16.18
C ASP A 168 3.73 16.06 14.93
N GLU A 169 2.55 16.67 15.10
CA GLU A 169 1.74 17.27 14.03
C GLU A 169 2.52 18.30 13.22
N ALA A 170 3.40 19.08 13.86
CA ALA A 170 4.22 20.07 13.17
C ALA A 170 5.22 19.42 12.20
N LYS A 171 5.65 18.19 12.48
CA LYS A 171 6.59 17.42 11.66
C LYS A 171 5.89 16.58 10.59
N THR A 172 4.60 16.30 10.74
CA THR A 172 3.83 15.47 9.81
C THR A 172 2.90 16.25 8.90
N LYS A 173 2.91 17.59 8.92
CA LYS A 173 2.02 18.42 8.10
C LYS A 173 1.94 18.00 6.63
N LYS A 174 3.09 17.82 5.95
CA LYS A 174 3.12 17.40 4.54
C LYS A 174 2.55 15.97 4.33
N LEU A 175 2.76 15.07 5.30
CA LEU A 175 2.20 13.71 5.26
C LEU A 175 0.68 13.73 5.44
N ASP A 176 0.18 14.56 6.34
CA ASP A 176 -1.26 14.76 6.54
C ASP A 176 -1.93 15.37 5.29
N GLU A 177 -1.28 16.35 4.65
CA GLU A 177 -1.72 16.91 3.37
C GLU A 177 -1.77 15.85 2.25
N LEU A 178 -0.74 15.01 2.14
CA LEU A 178 -0.74 13.87 1.21
C LEU A 178 -1.85 12.87 1.53
N HIS A 179 -2.04 12.51 2.80
CA HIS A 179 -3.09 11.60 3.24
C HIS A 179 -4.50 12.12 2.91
N LYS A 180 -4.73 13.43 3.12
CA LYS A 180 -5.98 14.12 2.75
C LYS A 180 -6.23 14.03 1.24
N ARG A 181 -5.22 14.31 0.41
CA ARG A 181 -5.31 14.15 -1.06
C ARG A 181 -5.62 12.71 -1.44
N ALA A 182 -4.92 11.74 -0.85
CA ALA A 182 -5.14 10.32 -1.07
C ALA A 182 -6.59 9.91 -0.75
N GLY A 183 -7.16 10.44 0.34
CA GLY A 183 -8.57 10.23 0.72
C GLY A 183 -9.56 10.83 -0.28
N LEU A 184 -9.28 12.02 -0.82
CA LEU A 184 -10.10 12.61 -1.88
C LEU A 184 -10.07 11.76 -3.16
N PHE A 185 -8.90 11.21 -3.52
CA PHE A 185 -8.80 10.28 -4.65
C PHE A 185 -9.58 8.99 -4.39
N ALA A 186 -9.49 8.44 -3.18
CA ALA A 186 -10.19 7.21 -2.81
C ALA A 186 -11.71 7.40 -2.83
N GLN A 187 -12.19 8.52 -2.28
CA GLN A 187 -13.61 8.87 -2.30
C GLN A 187 -14.18 8.98 -3.72
N ARG A 188 -13.37 9.40 -4.69
CA ARG A 188 -13.77 9.51 -6.10
C ARG A 188 -13.67 8.19 -6.84
N ALA A 189 -12.63 7.39 -6.56
CA ALA A 189 -12.41 6.10 -7.21
C ALA A 189 -13.42 5.04 -6.78
N CYS A 190 -13.71 5.00 -5.48
CA CYS A 190 -14.42 3.93 -4.84
C CYS A 190 -15.21 4.47 -3.64
N PRO A 191 -16.23 5.31 -3.88
CA PRO A 191 -17.08 5.84 -2.82
C PRO A 191 -17.63 4.69 -1.99
N ASN A 192 -17.62 4.82 -0.66
CA ASN A 192 -18.08 3.80 0.29
C ASN A 192 -17.23 2.53 0.38
N GLN A 193 -16.20 2.35 -0.46
CA GLN A 193 -15.30 1.19 -0.47
C GLN A 193 -13.86 1.55 -0.07
N TRP A 194 -13.71 2.51 0.85
CA TRP A 194 -12.40 2.85 1.41
C TRP A 194 -12.48 3.21 2.90
N LEU A 195 -11.37 3.02 3.61
CA LEU A 195 -11.17 3.39 5.02
C LEU A 195 -9.79 4.00 5.23
N SER A 196 -9.64 4.78 6.30
CA SER A 196 -8.36 5.28 6.80
C SER A 196 -8.12 4.71 8.20
N MET A 197 -7.04 3.96 8.37
CA MET A 197 -6.74 3.27 9.63
C MET A 197 -5.24 2.96 9.75
N LEU A 198 -4.82 2.52 10.95
CA LEU A 198 -3.47 2.00 11.14
C LEU A 198 -3.28 0.70 10.36
N THR A 199 -2.11 0.57 9.75
CA THR A 199 -1.61 -0.64 9.10
C THR A 199 -0.14 -0.82 9.50
N ALA A 200 0.44 -1.95 9.12
CA ALA A 200 1.90 -2.11 9.12
C ALA A 200 2.57 -1.03 8.26
N TYR A 201 3.84 -0.76 8.58
CA TYR A 201 4.73 -0.09 7.63
C TYR A 201 5.09 -1.01 6.47
N SER A 202 5.32 -0.39 5.32
CA SER A 202 5.89 -0.97 4.11
C SER A 202 7.07 -0.07 3.68
N ASP A 203 7.38 0.02 2.39
CA ASP A 203 8.37 0.95 1.83
C ASP A 203 8.14 2.42 2.21
N ASN A 204 6.91 2.79 2.60
CA ASN A 204 6.62 4.13 3.08
C ASN A 204 7.47 4.51 4.30
N ALA A 205 7.85 3.55 5.16
CA ALA A 205 8.75 3.82 6.28
C ALA A 205 10.12 4.33 5.79
N GLY A 206 10.74 3.64 4.82
CA GLY A 206 12.02 4.01 4.25
C GLY A 206 11.99 5.39 3.60
N PHE A 207 10.98 5.68 2.79
CA PHE A 207 10.81 7.00 2.17
C PHE A 207 10.62 8.12 3.20
N ILE A 208 9.78 7.89 4.21
CA ILE A 208 9.54 8.89 5.25
C ILE A 208 10.81 9.15 6.07
N ALA A 209 11.58 8.10 6.38
CA ALA A 209 12.84 8.24 7.09
C ALA A 209 13.93 8.93 6.27
N ALA A 210 13.90 8.81 4.94
CA ALA A 210 14.73 9.62 4.03
C ALA A 210 14.24 11.09 3.93
N GLY A 211 13.07 11.40 4.49
CA GLY A 211 12.48 12.74 4.54
C GLY A 211 11.59 13.08 3.35
N LEU A 212 10.99 12.07 2.69
CA LEU A 212 9.98 12.23 1.64
C LEU A 212 8.57 11.97 2.20
N CYS A 213 7.54 12.38 1.46
CA CYS A 213 6.15 12.11 1.82
C CYS A 213 5.65 10.87 1.08
N ALA A 214 5.26 9.82 1.83
CA ALA A 214 4.79 8.56 1.26
C ALA A 214 3.51 8.06 1.95
N GLN A 215 2.51 7.71 1.16
CA GLN A 215 1.23 7.13 1.58
C GLN A 215 1.19 5.65 1.23
N ALA A 216 1.07 4.77 2.22
CA ALA A 216 0.82 3.35 1.98
C ALA A 216 -0.66 3.09 1.72
N VAL A 217 -0.93 2.26 0.72
CA VAL A 217 -2.23 1.87 0.21
C VAL A 217 -2.27 0.35 0.17
N THR A 218 -3.29 -0.23 0.80
CA THR A 218 -3.52 -1.68 0.82
C THR A 218 -4.99 -1.99 0.60
N VAL A 219 -5.35 -3.26 0.41
CA VAL A 219 -6.75 -3.70 0.27
C VAL A 219 -7.02 -4.75 1.34
N LEU A 220 -8.19 -4.65 1.97
CA LEU A 220 -8.67 -5.62 2.95
C LEU A 220 -10.14 -5.97 2.69
N PRO A 221 -10.60 -7.17 3.07
CA PRO A 221 -12.01 -7.41 3.28
C PRO A 221 -12.55 -6.43 4.33
N ARG A 222 -13.69 -5.78 4.04
CA ARG A 222 -14.31 -4.79 4.94
C ARG A 222 -14.47 -5.29 6.36
N GLU A 223 -14.93 -6.52 6.53
CA GLU A 223 -15.17 -7.10 7.85
C GLU A 223 -13.90 -7.22 8.70
N GLU A 224 -12.76 -7.57 8.06
CA GLU A 224 -11.45 -7.62 8.71
C GLU A 224 -11.01 -6.22 9.14
N ALA A 225 -11.14 -5.23 8.24
CA ALA A 225 -10.78 -3.84 8.51
C ALA A 225 -11.63 -3.21 9.63
N GLU A 226 -12.95 -3.40 9.60
CA GLU A 226 -13.88 -2.88 10.60
C GLU A 226 -13.73 -3.57 11.96
N SER A 227 -13.35 -4.84 11.98
CA SER A 227 -13.05 -5.56 13.23
C SER A 227 -11.82 -4.97 13.91
N LEU A 228 -10.73 -4.75 13.17
CA LEU A 228 -9.54 -4.09 13.70
C LEU A 228 -9.82 -2.64 14.12
N LEU A 229 -10.50 -1.86 13.27
CA LEU A 229 -10.78 -0.43 13.52
C LEU A 229 -11.60 -0.20 14.80
N ARG A 230 -12.46 -1.14 15.19
CA ARG A 230 -13.22 -1.07 16.46
C ARG A 230 -12.34 -1.19 17.70
N CYS A 231 -11.18 -1.84 17.58
CA CYS A 231 -10.26 -2.11 18.67
C CYS A 231 -9.07 -1.14 18.73
N LEU A 232 -8.77 -0.44 17.64
CA LEU A 232 -7.70 0.55 17.59
C LEU A 232 -8.05 1.84 18.34
N PRO A 233 -7.03 2.59 18.81
CA PRO A 233 -7.25 3.90 19.42
C PRO A 233 -8.06 4.79 18.47
N ARG A 234 -9.17 5.35 18.97
CA ARG A 234 -9.82 6.47 18.29
C ARG A 234 -8.88 7.67 18.41
N GLU A 235 -8.29 8.07 17.30
CA GLU A 235 -7.49 9.30 17.29
C GLU A 235 -8.32 10.48 17.79
N LYS A 236 -7.67 11.41 18.50
CA LYS A 236 -8.21 12.76 18.72
C LYS A 236 -8.12 13.55 17.42
N ALA A 237 -8.84 13.13 16.38
CA ALA A 237 -8.97 13.90 15.15
C ALA A 237 -10.38 13.73 14.59
N ALA A 238 -11.19 14.76 14.82
CA ALA A 238 -12.28 15.09 13.93
C ALA A 238 -11.74 15.18 12.49
N ALA A 239 -12.57 14.76 11.52
CA ALA A 239 -12.36 14.90 10.08
C ALA A 239 -11.36 13.94 9.42
N LEU A 240 -11.79 12.69 9.16
CA LEU A 240 -11.69 12.01 7.85
C LEU A 240 -12.09 10.53 7.85
N VAL A 241 -12.50 9.97 8.98
CA VAL A 241 -13.45 8.85 8.92
C VAL A 241 -14.73 9.46 8.33
N TYR A 242 -14.98 9.24 7.04
CA TYR A 242 -16.31 9.44 6.47
C TYR A 242 -17.24 8.49 7.22
N ARG A 243 -17.80 8.99 8.32
CA ARG A 243 -18.86 8.32 9.05
C ARG A 243 -20.04 8.27 8.10
N PHE A 244 -20.44 7.07 7.71
CA PHE A 244 -21.78 6.87 7.16
C PHE A 244 -22.82 7.54 8.08
N PRO A 245 -23.91 8.10 7.54
CA PRO A 245 -25.07 8.40 8.33
C PRO A 245 -25.62 7.07 8.85
N GLN A 246 -25.32 6.72 10.10
CA GLN A 246 -26.03 5.65 10.77
C GLN A 246 -27.52 6.02 10.75
N LYS A 247 -28.34 5.15 10.14
CA LYS A 247 -29.78 5.10 10.46
C LYS A 247 -29.88 5.18 11.98
N LYS A 248 -30.66 6.12 12.50
CA LYS A 248 -30.97 6.26 13.93
C LYS A 248 -31.47 4.91 14.45
N MET A 249 -30.58 4.10 14.99
CA MET A 249 -30.96 3.11 15.99
C MET A 249 -31.01 3.87 17.31
N SER A 250 -32.20 3.83 17.92
CA SER A 250 -32.52 4.40 19.22
C SER A 250 -31.41 4.13 20.23
N ALA A 251 -30.87 5.21 20.80
CA ALA A 251 -29.87 5.15 21.85
C ALA A 251 -30.43 4.40 23.07
N PRO A 252 -29.71 3.43 23.65
CA PRO A 252 -29.98 3.04 25.02
C PRO A 252 -29.56 4.20 25.94
N ASN A 253 -30.41 4.45 26.93
CA ASN A 253 -30.29 5.52 27.93
C ASN A 253 -28.86 5.71 28.45
N ARG A 254 -28.34 6.94 28.32
CA ARG A 254 -27.15 7.39 29.05
C ARG A 254 -27.54 7.72 30.48
N GLN A 255 -27.28 6.81 31.40
CA GLN A 255 -26.99 7.17 32.79
C GLN A 255 -25.79 6.35 33.29
N ASN A 256 -24.80 7.09 33.80
CA ASN A 256 -23.67 6.67 34.62
C ASN A 256 -22.63 5.72 34.01
N GLN A 257 -21.47 6.29 33.64
CA GLN A 257 -20.16 5.69 33.92
C GLN A 257 -19.05 6.73 33.71
N THR A 258 -18.75 7.46 34.78
CA THR A 258 -17.41 8.01 35.02
C THR A 258 -16.52 6.86 35.48
N ALA A 259 -15.93 6.15 34.53
CA ALA A 259 -14.83 5.22 34.82
C ALA A 259 -13.64 5.65 33.96
N SER A 260 -12.53 6.01 34.61
CA SER A 260 -11.23 6.07 33.97
C SER A 260 -10.94 4.74 33.27
N PRO A 261 -10.37 4.72 32.05
CA PRO A 261 -10.06 3.46 31.39
C PRO A 261 -9.09 2.66 32.27
N ASP A 262 -9.49 1.44 32.58
CA ASP A 262 -8.72 0.49 33.39
C ASP A 262 -7.31 0.31 32.81
N SER A 263 -6.30 0.15 33.68
CA SER A 263 -4.89 0.11 33.29
C SER A 263 -4.58 -1.02 32.29
N GLN A 264 -5.25 -2.17 32.45
CA GLN A 264 -5.14 -3.33 31.57
C GLN A 264 -5.64 -3.05 30.14
N ASN A 265 -6.72 -2.25 30.00
CA ASN A 265 -7.25 -1.87 28.69
C ASN A 265 -6.29 -0.96 27.92
N LYS A 266 -5.52 -0.11 28.61
CA LYS A 266 -4.48 0.73 27.97
C LYS A 266 -3.32 -0.13 27.46
N THR A 267 -2.92 -1.15 28.22
CA THR A 267 -1.84 -2.07 27.83
C THR A 267 -2.23 -2.88 26.59
N ALA A 268 -3.43 -3.47 26.56
CA ALA A 268 -3.89 -4.27 25.43
C ALA A 268 -4.03 -3.46 24.12
N ILE A 269 -4.49 -2.21 24.20
CA ILE A 269 -4.56 -1.30 23.04
C ILE A 269 -3.16 -0.94 22.55
N SER A 270 -2.21 -0.70 23.45
CA SER A 270 -0.81 -0.42 23.10
C SER A 270 -0.17 -1.62 22.41
N GLU A 271 -0.38 -2.82 22.94
CA GLU A 271 0.12 -4.08 22.38
C GLU A 271 -0.46 -4.32 20.98
N LEU A 272 -1.78 -4.21 20.81
CA LEU A 272 -2.44 -4.31 19.50
C LEU A 272 -1.87 -3.29 18.49
N THR A 273 -1.68 -2.05 18.94
CA THR A 273 -1.15 -0.98 18.08
C THR A 273 0.28 -1.30 17.62
N GLU A 274 1.12 -1.77 18.54
CA GLU A 274 2.48 -2.20 18.23
C GLU A 274 2.49 -3.38 17.27
N MET A 275 1.65 -4.38 17.50
CA MET A 275 1.52 -5.54 16.62
C MET A 275 1.11 -5.15 15.21
N VAL A 276 0.13 -4.25 15.05
CA VAL A 276 -0.30 -3.76 13.74
C VAL A 276 0.83 -3.03 13.03
N ILE A 277 1.48 -2.06 13.69
CA ILE A 277 2.52 -1.22 13.06
C ILE A 277 3.75 -2.05 12.67
N LYS A 278 4.11 -3.03 13.49
CA LYS A 278 5.27 -3.91 13.27
C LYS A 278 4.94 -5.19 12.49
N ASN A 279 3.70 -5.35 12.03
CA ASN A 279 3.23 -6.57 11.38
C ASN A 279 3.51 -7.86 12.17
N GLN A 280 3.36 -7.81 13.50
CA GLN A 280 3.57 -8.99 14.35
C GLN A 280 2.37 -9.92 14.26
N LYS A 281 2.66 -11.21 14.06
CA LYS A 281 1.62 -12.24 14.07
C LYS A 281 1.02 -12.37 15.47
N PRO A 282 -0.32 -12.49 15.57
CA PRO A 282 -0.95 -12.76 16.85
C PRO A 282 -0.47 -14.08 17.45
N PRO A 283 -0.22 -14.15 18.78
CA PRO A 283 0.05 -15.41 19.44
C PRO A 283 -1.11 -16.39 19.25
N GLN A 284 -0.79 -17.67 19.10
CA GLN A 284 -1.79 -18.68 18.80
C GLN A 284 -2.86 -18.77 19.89
N GLY A 285 -4.15 -18.72 19.50
CA GLY A 285 -5.29 -18.75 20.43
C GLY A 285 -5.52 -17.45 21.21
N SER A 286 -4.74 -16.40 20.96
CA SER A 286 -4.95 -15.10 21.60
C SER A 286 -6.21 -14.40 21.05
N PRO A 287 -6.83 -13.49 21.83
CA PRO A 287 -7.91 -12.64 21.30
C PRO A 287 -7.52 -11.81 20.08
N PHE A 288 -6.23 -11.52 19.90
CA PHE A 288 -5.73 -10.74 18.77
C PHE A 288 -5.86 -11.46 17.42
N GLU A 289 -5.88 -12.81 17.39
CA GLU A 289 -6.12 -13.57 16.14
C GLU A 289 -7.45 -13.22 15.48
N LYS A 290 -8.46 -12.86 16.29
CA LYS A 290 -9.80 -12.50 15.81
C LYS A 290 -9.91 -11.03 15.42
N ILE A 291 -8.93 -10.21 15.81
CA ILE A 291 -8.94 -8.76 15.64
C ILE A 291 -8.01 -8.35 14.49
N ILE A 292 -6.82 -8.95 14.41
CA ILE A 292 -5.85 -8.68 13.35
C ILE A 292 -6.39 -9.30 12.06
N PRO A 293 -6.44 -8.55 10.94
CA PRO A 293 -6.90 -9.06 9.65
C PRO A 293 -6.26 -10.39 9.28
N PHE A 294 -7.08 -11.40 8.98
CA PHE A 294 -6.60 -12.70 8.52
C PHE A 294 -5.72 -12.53 7.28
N THR A 295 -6.05 -11.59 6.40
CA THR A 295 -5.24 -11.20 5.24
C THR A 295 -3.79 -10.87 5.62
N TRP A 296 -3.57 -10.14 6.71
CA TRP A 296 -2.21 -9.83 7.19
C TRP A 296 -1.55 -11.01 7.92
N GLN A 297 -2.34 -11.92 8.49
CA GLN A 297 -1.83 -13.15 9.10
C GLN A 297 -1.22 -14.11 8.05
N LEU A 298 -1.62 -14.01 6.78
CA LEU A 298 -1.03 -14.77 5.66
C LEU A 298 0.35 -14.26 5.21
N MET A 299 0.68 -12.98 5.47
CA MET A 299 1.93 -12.37 5.02
C MET A 299 3.16 -13.20 5.42
N HIS A 300 4.13 -13.38 4.54
CA HIS A 300 5.35 -14.19 4.77
C HIS A 300 5.12 -15.67 5.08
N THR A 301 3.92 -16.21 4.90
CA THR A 301 3.66 -17.66 5.09
C THR A 301 3.52 -18.39 3.77
N SER A 302 3.52 -19.72 3.84
CA SER A 302 3.21 -20.58 2.68
C SER A 302 1.77 -20.42 2.18
N ASP A 303 0.89 -19.85 3.01
CA ASP A 303 -0.54 -19.72 2.73
C ASP A 303 -0.87 -18.42 1.98
N ASP A 304 0.08 -17.50 1.81
CA ASP A 304 -0.05 -16.37 0.89
C ASP A 304 0.06 -16.85 -0.57
N MET A 305 -1.03 -17.47 -1.04
CA MET A 305 -1.16 -18.11 -2.35
C MET A 305 -2.20 -17.42 -3.23
N ILE A 306 -2.14 -17.66 -4.54
CA ILE A 306 -3.08 -17.09 -5.52
C ILE A 306 -4.56 -17.37 -5.18
N GLU A 307 -4.85 -18.51 -4.57
CA GLU A 307 -6.21 -18.93 -4.16
C GLU A 307 -6.79 -18.03 -3.06
N THR A 308 -5.95 -17.27 -2.37
CA THR A 308 -6.38 -16.32 -1.33
C THR A 308 -6.74 -14.95 -1.90
N LEU A 309 -6.46 -14.69 -3.18
CA LEU A 309 -6.72 -13.43 -3.86
C LEU A 309 -8.14 -13.38 -4.43
N ASN A 310 -8.62 -12.17 -4.74
CA ASN A 310 -9.88 -11.99 -5.45
C ASN A 310 -9.77 -10.90 -6.53
N SER A 311 -10.57 -10.99 -7.59
CA SER A 311 -10.54 -10.04 -8.71
C SER A 311 -11.08 -8.65 -8.36
N GLU A 312 -11.90 -8.56 -7.31
CA GLU A 312 -12.44 -7.29 -6.83
C GLU A 312 -11.33 -6.36 -6.33
N ALA A 313 -10.34 -6.88 -5.59
CA ALA A 313 -9.20 -6.12 -5.10
C ALA A 313 -8.36 -5.51 -6.24
N PHE A 314 -8.15 -6.26 -7.33
CA PHE A 314 -7.46 -5.78 -8.53
C PHE A 314 -8.25 -4.64 -9.18
N THR A 315 -9.55 -4.85 -9.39
CA THR A 315 -10.47 -3.85 -9.97
C THR A 315 -10.53 -2.57 -9.13
N LEU A 316 -10.56 -2.71 -7.79
CA LEU A 316 -10.61 -1.60 -6.85
C LEU A 316 -9.32 -0.77 -6.90
N THR A 317 -8.17 -1.44 -6.89
CA THR A 317 -6.87 -0.78 -7.00
C THR A 317 -6.72 -0.09 -8.36
N GLU A 318 -7.15 -0.71 -9.45
CA GLU A 318 -7.14 -0.09 -10.79
C GLU A 318 -8.01 1.17 -10.87
N LYS A 319 -9.21 1.18 -10.26
CA LYS A 319 -10.04 2.39 -10.16
C LYS A 319 -9.30 3.52 -9.46
N TYR A 320 -8.60 3.21 -8.36
CA TYR A 320 -7.80 4.20 -7.62
C TYR A 320 -6.63 4.72 -8.46
N LEU A 321 -5.90 3.84 -9.13
CA LEU A 321 -4.80 4.20 -10.04
C LEU A 321 -5.27 5.09 -11.19
N ASN A 322 -6.47 4.85 -11.74
CA ASN A 322 -7.04 5.70 -12.78
C ASN A 322 -7.29 7.13 -12.28
N ILE A 323 -7.81 7.30 -11.06
CA ILE A 323 -7.96 8.64 -10.45
C ILE A 323 -6.61 9.30 -10.21
N LEU A 324 -5.56 8.54 -9.87
CA LEU A 324 -4.21 9.09 -9.74
C LEU A 324 -3.62 9.60 -11.06
N THR A 325 -4.16 9.23 -12.23
CA THR A 325 -3.72 9.83 -13.51
C THR A 325 -4.16 11.28 -13.68
N GLU A 326 -5.06 11.75 -12.82
CA GLU A 326 -5.50 13.12 -12.85
C GLU A 326 -4.43 14.08 -12.32
N ASN A 327 -4.41 15.26 -12.92
CA ASN A 327 -3.46 16.29 -12.62
C ASN A 327 -3.98 17.21 -11.52
N TYR A 328 -3.12 17.51 -10.54
CA TYR A 328 -3.37 18.46 -9.46
C TYR A 328 -2.10 19.26 -9.17
N ARG A 329 -2.24 20.41 -8.51
CA ARG A 329 -1.15 21.35 -8.24
C ARG A 329 -0.53 21.16 -6.86
#